data_AF-A0A1B2DXS6-F1
#
_entry.id   AF-A0A1B2DXS6-F1
#
_cell.length_a   1.000
_cell.length_b   1.000
_cell.length_c   1.000
_cell.angle_alpha   90.00
_cell.angle_beta   90.00
_cell.angle_gamma   90.00
#
_symmetry.space_group_name_H-M   'P 1'
#
loop_
_entity.id
_entity.type
_entity.pdbx_description
1 polymer ?
#
loop_
_entity_poly.entity_id
_entity_poly.type
_entity_poly.pdbx_seq_one_letter_code
_entity_poly.pdbx_strand_id
1 'polypeptide(L)'
;MRKKGANGQESRAKLLMIAANEFAKSGYHHTKISTIVSRAGLTQPSFYLYFESKEAIFRELVGNFRSGLKELIEGSRLEGGLSEDDVPARLLAVLTRLFEFLGKDPDLTQIGFYIGEEAADIKMEMAAMIANNLKAEQQEGYFRAEADMAVISESLVGVIERLTLQQLLNGKRPSGDLAVHVVNLFMHGICEHPYSRVSGDKFQGV
;
A
#
# COMPACT_ATOMS: atom_id res chain seq x y z
N MET A 1 -37.35 -1.76 19.73
CA MET A 1 -37.33 -2.06 18.27
C MET A 1 -35.89 -1.91 17.77
N ARG A 2 -35.26 -2.97 17.26
CA ARG A 2 -33.84 -2.97 16.86
C ARG A 2 -33.73 -2.40 15.43
N LYS A 3 -32.94 -1.32 15.23
CA LYS A 3 -32.75 -0.65 13.93
C LYS A 3 -32.22 -1.64 12.88
N LYS A 4 -33.09 -2.11 11.97
CA LYS A 4 -32.75 -3.10 10.92
C LYS A 4 -31.57 -2.68 10.01
N GLY A 5 -31.33 -1.38 9.82
CA GLY A 5 -30.22 -0.88 8.99
C GLY A 5 -28.83 -0.97 9.62
N ALA A 6 -28.71 -0.70 10.93
CA ALA A 6 -27.42 -0.72 11.64
C ALA A 6 -26.87 -2.15 11.77
N ASN A 7 -27.75 -3.12 12.04
CA ASN A 7 -27.36 -4.54 12.10
C ASN A 7 -26.87 -5.07 10.74
N GLY A 8 -27.39 -4.55 9.62
CA GLY A 8 -27.02 -5.00 8.28
C GLY A 8 -25.62 -4.58 7.87
N GLN A 9 -25.29 -3.31 8.09
CA GLN A 9 -23.94 -2.79 7.85
C GLN A 9 -22.89 -3.47 8.74
N GLU A 10 -23.21 -3.68 10.02
CA GLU A 10 -22.32 -4.40 10.94
C GLU A 10 -22.09 -5.85 10.50
N SER A 11 -23.16 -6.55 10.06
CA SER A 11 -23.05 -7.93 9.54
C SER A 11 -22.19 -7.99 8.29
N ARG A 12 -22.36 -7.05 7.36
CA ARG A 12 -21.58 -6.96 6.13
C ARG A 12 -20.10 -6.69 6.42
N ALA A 13 -19.81 -5.75 7.32
CA ALA A 13 -18.44 -5.45 7.75
C ALA A 13 -17.77 -6.66 8.42
N LYS A 14 -18.52 -7.40 9.27
CA LYS A 14 -18.03 -8.65 9.87
C LYS A 14 -17.70 -9.71 8.81
N LEU A 15 -18.55 -9.86 7.79
CA LEU A 15 -18.29 -10.80 6.69
C LEU A 15 -17.00 -10.43 5.95
N LEU A 16 -16.80 -9.16 5.61
CA LEU A 16 -15.56 -8.69 4.95
C LEU A 16 -14.32 -8.97 5.80
N MET A 17 -14.34 -8.57 7.07
CA MET A 17 -13.22 -8.77 7.99
C MET A 17 -12.86 -10.25 8.16
N ILE A 18 -13.86 -11.11 8.37
CA ILE A 18 -13.64 -12.55 8.54
C ILE A 18 -13.18 -13.19 7.23
N ALA A 19 -13.75 -12.78 6.09
CA ALA A 19 -13.32 -13.26 4.78
C ALA A 19 -11.86 -12.88 4.48
N ALA A 20 -11.45 -11.65 4.75
CA ALA A 20 -10.07 -11.22 4.61
C ALA A 20 -9.13 -12.10 5.46
N ASN A 21 -9.45 -12.32 6.73
CA ASN A 21 -8.67 -13.19 7.62
C ASN A 21 -8.55 -14.63 7.09
N GLU A 22 -9.65 -15.19 6.60
CA GLU A 22 -9.67 -16.55 6.06
C GLU A 22 -8.88 -16.66 4.75
N PHE A 23 -9.03 -15.69 3.83
CA PHE A 23 -8.32 -15.69 2.55
C PHE A 23 -6.82 -15.47 2.73
N ALA A 24 -6.41 -14.57 3.63
CA ALA A 24 -5.00 -14.31 3.91
C ALA A 24 -4.30 -15.53 4.53
N LYS A 25 -4.99 -16.29 5.40
CA LYS A 25 -4.42 -17.44 6.12
C LYS A 25 -4.49 -18.77 5.37
N SER A 26 -5.65 -19.07 4.79
CA SER A 26 -5.94 -20.37 4.17
C SER A 26 -5.79 -20.34 2.65
N GLY A 27 -5.69 -19.15 2.06
CA GLY A 27 -5.73 -18.94 0.63
C GLY A 27 -7.15 -19.00 0.06
N TYR A 28 -7.38 -18.25 -1.01
CA TYR A 28 -8.70 -18.10 -1.63
C TYR A 28 -9.40 -19.44 -1.92
N HIS A 29 -8.69 -20.40 -2.54
CA HIS A 29 -9.29 -21.66 -2.96
C HIS A 29 -9.75 -22.56 -1.79
N HIS A 30 -9.01 -22.60 -0.68
CA HIS A 30 -9.33 -23.45 0.47
C HIS A 30 -10.40 -22.86 1.39
N THR A 31 -10.63 -21.54 1.32
CA THR A 31 -11.68 -20.88 2.11
C THR A 31 -13.07 -21.25 1.61
N LYS A 32 -13.94 -21.66 2.53
CA LYS A 32 -15.36 -21.98 2.29
C LYS A 32 -16.26 -20.89 2.86
N ILE A 33 -17.35 -20.57 2.15
CA ILE A 33 -18.39 -19.63 2.62
C ILE A 33 -18.94 -20.07 3.97
N SER A 34 -19.11 -21.38 4.19
CA SER A 34 -19.55 -21.96 5.48
C SER A 34 -18.67 -21.55 6.65
N THR A 35 -17.35 -21.51 6.45
CA THR A 35 -16.38 -21.13 7.49
C THR A 35 -16.50 -19.64 7.81
N ILE A 36 -16.59 -18.80 6.78
CA ILE A 36 -16.74 -17.34 6.91
C ILE A 36 -17.99 -17.02 7.73
N VAL A 37 -19.15 -17.54 7.34
CA VAL A 37 -20.42 -17.23 8.02
C VAL A 37 -20.44 -17.78 9.44
N SER A 38 -19.91 -18.99 9.67
CA SER A 38 -19.83 -19.57 11.01
C SER A 38 -18.99 -18.70 11.94
N ARG A 39 -17.82 -18.22 11.49
CA ARG A 39 -16.95 -17.33 12.28
C ARG A 39 -17.54 -15.93 12.46
N ALA A 40 -18.36 -15.47 11.51
CA ALA A 40 -19.09 -14.20 11.63
C ALA A 40 -20.34 -14.29 12.52
N GLY A 41 -20.72 -15.49 13.00
CA GLY A 41 -21.97 -15.69 13.75
C GLY A 41 -23.23 -15.55 12.89
N LEU A 42 -23.11 -15.85 11.59
CA LEU A 42 -24.14 -15.73 10.57
C LEU A 42 -24.41 -17.07 9.89
N THR A 43 -25.45 -17.12 9.06
CA THR A 43 -25.81 -18.31 8.27
C THR A 43 -25.41 -18.15 6.81
N GLN A 44 -25.32 -19.25 6.06
CA GLN A 44 -25.09 -19.17 4.60
C GLN A 44 -26.16 -18.36 3.87
N PRO A 45 -27.48 -18.52 4.13
CA PRO A 45 -28.48 -17.63 3.55
C PRO A 45 -28.21 -16.16 3.85
N SER A 46 -27.70 -15.82 5.04
CA SER A 46 -27.35 -14.44 5.40
C SER A 46 -26.18 -13.89 4.56
N PHE A 47 -25.22 -14.72 4.13
CA PHE A 47 -24.14 -14.29 3.24
C PHE A 47 -24.66 -13.82 1.89
N TYR A 48 -25.56 -14.61 1.29
CA TYR A 48 -26.13 -14.32 -0.02
C TYR A 48 -27.07 -13.10 -0.03
N LEU A 49 -27.41 -12.54 1.14
CA LEU A 49 -28.05 -11.22 1.23
C LEU A 49 -27.10 -10.06 0.92
N TYR A 50 -25.78 -10.27 1.04
CA TYR A 50 -24.76 -9.23 0.88
C TYR A 50 -23.81 -9.49 -0.29
N PHE A 51 -23.50 -10.76 -0.58
CA PHE A 51 -22.52 -11.14 -1.59
C PHE A 51 -23.05 -12.31 -2.42
N GLU A 52 -23.00 -12.17 -3.74
CA GLU A 52 -23.50 -13.18 -4.68
C GLU A 52 -22.64 -14.46 -4.70
N SER A 53 -21.36 -14.35 -4.31
CA SER A 53 -20.42 -15.46 -4.32
C SER A 53 -19.19 -15.19 -3.45
N LYS A 54 -18.34 -16.22 -3.28
CA LYS A 54 -17.00 -16.10 -2.68
C LYS A 54 -16.09 -15.15 -3.48
N GLU A 55 -16.24 -15.16 -4.79
CA GLU A 55 -15.53 -14.27 -5.71
C GLU A 55 -15.94 -12.80 -5.51
N ALA A 56 -17.25 -12.55 -5.35
CA ALA A 56 -17.77 -11.20 -5.16
C ALA A 56 -17.17 -10.51 -3.91
N ILE A 57 -17.14 -11.22 -2.79
CA ILE A 57 -16.54 -10.68 -1.55
C ILE A 57 -15.01 -10.52 -1.67
N PHE A 58 -14.33 -11.43 -2.37
CA PHE A 58 -12.88 -11.33 -2.59
C PHE A 58 -12.52 -10.11 -3.44
N ARG A 59 -13.19 -9.93 -4.59
CA ARG A 59 -12.97 -8.77 -5.46
C ARG A 59 -13.30 -7.46 -4.77
N GLU A 60 -14.32 -7.43 -3.91
CA GLU A 60 -14.61 -6.24 -3.12
C GLU A 60 -13.48 -5.92 -2.12
N LEU A 61 -12.89 -6.91 -1.45
CA LEU A 61 -11.74 -6.69 -0.57
C LEU A 61 -10.55 -6.11 -1.35
N VAL A 62 -10.17 -6.74 -2.47
CA VAL A 62 -9.08 -6.24 -3.34
C VAL A 62 -9.39 -4.83 -3.85
N GLY A 63 -10.63 -4.58 -4.29
CA GLY A 63 -11.08 -3.28 -4.78
C GLY A 63 -11.05 -2.19 -3.70
N ASN A 64 -11.45 -2.50 -2.47
CA ASN A 64 -11.38 -1.59 -1.33
C ASN A 64 -9.93 -1.25 -0.98
N PHE A 65 -9.04 -2.25 -0.95
CA PHE A 65 -7.61 -2.03 -0.73
C PHE A 65 -7.01 -1.12 -1.81
N ARG A 66 -7.21 -1.48 -3.08
CA ARG A 66 -6.70 -0.72 -4.23
C ARG A 66 -7.21 0.71 -4.24
N SER A 67 -8.49 0.92 -3.96
CA SER A 67 -9.09 2.26 -3.91
C SER A 67 -8.51 3.10 -2.77
N GLY A 68 -8.34 2.52 -1.58
CA GLY A 68 -7.73 3.23 -0.44
C GLY A 68 -6.26 3.59 -0.68
N LEU A 69 -5.50 2.68 -1.31
CA LEU A 69 -4.11 2.96 -1.69
C LEU A 69 -4.04 4.07 -2.73
N LYS A 70 -4.92 4.04 -3.74
CA LYS A 70 -5.03 5.06 -4.77
C LYS A 70 -5.33 6.44 -4.19
N GLU A 71 -6.37 6.56 -3.36
CA GLU A 71 -6.75 7.82 -2.71
C GLU A 71 -5.60 8.42 -1.90
N LEU A 72 -4.86 7.56 -1.19
CA LEU A 72 -3.72 7.98 -0.39
C LEU A 72 -2.58 8.57 -1.23
N ILE A 73 -2.28 7.97 -2.39
CA ILE A 73 -1.22 8.44 -3.30
C ILE A 73 -1.67 9.69 -4.05
N GLU A 74 -2.93 9.78 -4.50
CA GLU A 74 -3.46 10.99 -5.14
C GLU A 74 -3.38 12.20 -4.19
N GLY A 75 -3.65 11.99 -2.90
CA GLY A 75 -3.50 13.01 -1.86
C GLY A 75 -2.07 13.23 -1.35
N SER A 76 -1.06 12.57 -1.93
CA SER A 76 0.32 12.61 -1.44
C SER A 76 1.22 13.63 -2.12
N ARG A 77 0.74 14.26 -3.21
CA ARG A 77 1.52 15.24 -3.96
C ARG A 77 1.86 16.43 -3.09
N LEU A 78 3.13 16.86 -3.12
CA LEU A 78 3.57 18.06 -2.41
C LEU A 78 2.99 19.32 -3.07
N GLU A 79 2.57 20.26 -2.23
CA GLU A 79 2.12 21.59 -2.67
C GLU A 79 3.28 22.37 -3.31
N GLY A 80 2.98 23.24 -4.27
CA GLY A 80 3.98 24.14 -4.89
C GLY A 80 4.41 25.27 -3.94
N GLY A 81 5.64 25.75 -4.08
CA GLY A 81 6.19 26.85 -3.27
C GLY A 81 6.61 26.49 -1.84
N LEU A 82 6.80 25.20 -1.53
CA LEU A 82 7.39 24.76 -0.27
C LEU A 82 8.86 25.21 -0.18
N SER A 83 9.31 25.50 1.04
CA SER A 83 10.74 25.61 1.32
C SER A 83 11.41 24.24 1.12
N GLU A 84 12.63 24.22 0.58
CA GLU A 84 13.41 22.98 0.44
C GLU A 84 13.59 22.25 1.78
N ASP A 85 13.74 23.01 2.88
CA ASP A 85 13.89 22.47 4.23
C ASP A 85 12.63 21.74 4.73
N ASP A 86 11.45 22.04 4.18
CA ASP A 86 10.19 21.42 4.58
C ASP A 86 9.90 20.12 3.82
N VAL A 87 10.52 19.92 2.65
CA VAL A 87 10.28 18.75 1.77
C VAL A 87 10.49 17.43 2.51
N PRO A 88 11.60 17.19 3.25
CA PRO A 88 11.81 15.93 3.98
C PRO A 88 10.72 15.65 5.02
N ALA A 89 10.26 16.68 5.74
CA ALA A 89 9.21 16.53 6.75
C ALA A 89 7.86 16.17 6.10
N ARG A 90 7.56 16.72 4.93
CA ARG A 90 6.35 16.37 4.17
C ARG A 90 6.41 14.95 3.62
N LEU A 91 7.54 14.55 3.03
CA LEU A 91 7.75 13.17 2.57
C LEU A 91 7.66 12.16 3.71
N LEU A 92 8.18 12.50 4.88
CA LEU A 92 8.06 11.68 6.09
C LEU A 92 6.60 11.48 6.48
N ALA A 93 5.79 12.54 6.48
CA ALA A 93 4.37 12.45 6.80
C ALA A 93 3.60 11.58 5.77
N VAL A 94 3.90 11.74 4.49
CA VAL A 94 3.32 10.92 3.40
C VAL A 94 3.65 9.44 3.59
N LEU A 95 4.94 9.10 3.75
CA LEU A 95 5.38 7.72 3.90
C LEU A 95 4.89 7.09 5.20
N THR A 96 4.78 7.86 6.27
CA THR A 96 4.21 7.38 7.54
C THR A 96 2.76 6.95 7.34
N ARG A 97 1.92 7.79 6.72
CA ARG A 97 0.52 7.46 6.43
C ARG A 97 0.39 6.25 5.50
N LEU A 98 1.30 6.11 4.53
CA LEU A 98 1.35 4.94 3.65
C LEU A 98 1.66 3.65 4.42
N PHE A 99 2.68 3.64 5.27
CA PHE A 99 2.96 2.47 6.10
C PHE A 99 1.85 2.23 7.14
N GLU A 100 1.23 3.26 7.70
CA GLU A 100 0.03 3.11 8.56
C GLU A 100 -1.13 2.45 7.82
N PHE A 101 -1.41 2.85 6.58
CA PHE A 101 -2.42 2.22 5.74
C PHE A 101 -2.10 0.73 5.50
N LEU A 102 -0.86 0.42 5.11
CA LEU A 102 -0.42 -0.96 4.86
C LEU A 102 -0.40 -1.82 6.14
N GLY A 103 -0.18 -1.20 7.31
CA GLY A 103 -0.14 -1.88 8.60
C GLY A 103 -1.49 -2.01 9.30
N LYS A 104 -2.50 -1.23 8.90
CA LYS A 104 -3.81 -1.14 9.57
C LYS A 104 -4.60 -2.45 9.52
N ASP A 105 -4.57 -3.13 8.38
CA ASP A 105 -5.21 -4.44 8.19
C ASP A 105 -4.24 -5.37 7.44
N PRO A 106 -3.42 -6.15 8.18
CA PRO A 106 -2.44 -7.06 7.59
C PRO A 106 -3.05 -8.10 6.65
N ASP A 107 -4.27 -8.58 6.93
CA ASP A 107 -4.93 -9.59 6.11
C ASP A 107 -5.35 -8.99 4.77
N LEU A 108 -5.91 -7.79 4.80
CA LEU A 108 -6.28 -7.04 3.60
C LEU A 108 -5.05 -6.65 2.77
N THR A 109 -3.97 -6.19 3.43
CA THR A 109 -2.69 -5.89 2.77
C THR A 109 -2.08 -7.14 2.15
N GLN A 110 -2.14 -8.30 2.83
CA GLN A 110 -1.67 -9.56 2.27
C GLN A 110 -2.40 -9.87 0.97
N ILE A 111 -3.75 -9.82 1.00
CA ILE A 111 -4.61 -10.08 -0.15
C ILE A 111 -4.34 -9.11 -1.29
N GLY A 112 -4.41 -7.81 -1.03
CA GLY A 112 -4.33 -6.79 -2.08
C GLY A 112 -2.93 -6.56 -2.62
N PHE A 113 -1.88 -6.76 -1.83
CA PHE A 113 -0.51 -6.34 -2.20
C PHE A 113 0.44 -7.50 -2.50
N TYR A 114 0.11 -8.74 -2.09
CA TYR A 114 1.03 -9.89 -2.23
C TYR A 114 0.42 -11.13 -2.89
N ILE A 115 -0.78 -11.56 -2.48
CA ILE A 115 -1.31 -12.87 -2.89
C ILE A 115 -2.43 -12.80 -3.94
N GLY A 116 -3.13 -11.67 -4.06
CA GLY A 116 -4.18 -11.49 -5.05
C GLY A 116 -3.62 -11.51 -6.47
N GLU A 117 -4.42 -11.97 -7.43
CA GLU A 117 -4.00 -12.03 -8.84
C GLU A 117 -3.65 -10.63 -9.37
N GLU A 118 -4.34 -9.60 -8.88
CA GLU A 118 -4.15 -8.20 -9.23
C GLU A 118 -3.02 -7.51 -8.43
N ALA A 119 -2.33 -8.21 -7.53
CA ALA A 119 -1.31 -7.59 -6.68
C ALA A 119 -0.14 -6.98 -7.47
N ALA A 120 0.24 -7.61 -8.58
CA ALA A 120 1.26 -7.06 -9.49
C ALA A 120 0.78 -5.77 -10.16
N ASP A 121 -0.44 -5.76 -10.67
CA ASP A 121 -1.06 -4.60 -11.32
C ASP A 121 -1.20 -3.43 -10.34
N ILE A 122 -1.63 -3.70 -9.11
CA ILE A 122 -1.74 -2.69 -8.05
C ILE A 122 -0.38 -2.03 -7.77
N LYS A 123 0.71 -2.79 -7.76
CA LYS A 123 2.07 -2.25 -7.56
C LYS A 123 2.54 -1.43 -8.76
N MET A 124 2.27 -1.87 -9.98
CA MET A 124 2.59 -1.11 -11.19
C MET A 124 1.83 0.22 -11.24
N GLU A 125 0.54 0.21 -10.87
CA GLU A 125 -0.26 1.42 -10.77
C GLU A 125 0.25 2.37 -9.69
N MET A 126 0.58 1.83 -8.51
CA MET A 126 1.20 2.59 -7.43
C MET A 126 2.50 3.25 -7.89
N ALA A 127 3.39 2.52 -8.58
CA ALA A 127 4.63 3.07 -9.11
C ALA A 127 4.36 4.20 -10.12
N ALA A 128 3.44 4.00 -11.06
CA ALA A 128 3.07 5.01 -12.05
C ALA A 128 2.51 6.29 -11.41
N MET A 129 1.65 6.15 -10.39
CA MET A 129 1.08 7.30 -9.68
C MET A 129 2.14 8.07 -8.89
N ILE A 130 3.02 7.36 -8.18
CA ILE A 130 4.15 7.98 -7.48
C ILE A 130 5.07 8.70 -8.48
N ALA A 131 5.37 8.08 -9.63
CA ALA A 131 6.18 8.71 -10.68
C ALA A 131 5.56 10.02 -11.16
N ASN A 132 4.24 10.07 -11.33
CA ASN A 132 3.54 11.28 -11.77
C ASN A 132 3.63 12.40 -10.72
N ASN A 133 3.45 12.07 -9.43
CA ASN A 133 3.63 13.05 -8.35
C ASN A 133 5.07 13.57 -8.32
N LEU A 134 6.06 12.67 -8.31
CA LEU A 134 7.47 13.03 -8.27
C LEU A 134 7.92 13.85 -9.49
N LYS A 135 7.39 13.58 -10.68
CA LYS A 135 7.67 14.39 -11.88
C LYS A 135 7.13 15.81 -11.75
N ALA A 136 5.92 15.97 -11.19
CA ALA A 136 5.37 17.29 -10.93
C ALA A 136 6.22 18.04 -9.89
N GLU A 137 6.59 17.36 -8.80
CA GLU A 137 7.45 17.92 -7.74
C GLU A 137 8.87 18.25 -8.22
N GLN A 138 9.41 17.48 -9.17
CA GLN A 138 10.66 17.79 -9.85
C GLN A 138 10.57 19.07 -10.67
N GLN A 139 9.42 19.34 -11.31
CA GLN A 139 9.20 20.59 -12.04
C GLN A 139 9.08 21.82 -11.12
N GLU A 140 8.66 21.61 -9.87
CA GLU A 140 8.67 22.64 -8.80
C GLU A 140 10.09 22.89 -8.25
N GLY A 141 11.10 22.11 -8.68
CA GLY A 141 12.50 22.27 -8.28
C GLY A 141 12.89 21.54 -7.01
N TYR A 142 11.99 20.75 -6.40
CA TYR A 142 12.28 20.03 -5.15
C TYR A 142 13.31 18.90 -5.33
N PHE A 143 13.43 18.38 -6.55
CA PHE A 143 14.31 17.26 -6.86
C PHE A 143 15.22 17.56 -8.05
N ARG A 144 16.39 16.93 -8.04
CA ARG A 144 17.41 17.06 -9.09
C ARG A 144 16.83 16.76 -10.49
N ALA A 145 17.10 17.62 -11.46
CA ALA A 145 16.51 17.56 -12.80
C ALA A 145 16.92 16.30 -13.59
N GLU A 146 18.09 15.74 -13.31
CA GLU A 146 18.64 14.56 -13.97
C GLU A 146 18.18 13.22 -13.36
N ALA A 147 17.41 13.25 -12.27
CA ALA A 147 16.85 12.03 -11.70
C ALA A 147 15.71 11.49 -12.58
N ASP A 148 15.77 10.20 -12.89
CA ASP A 148 14.67 9.48 -13.53
C ASP A 148 13.61 9.09 -12.48
N MET A 149 12.53 9.87 -12.44
CA MET A 149 11.44 9.66 -11.48
C MET A 149 10.68 8.36 -11.68
N ALA A 150 10.71 7.74 -12.87
CA ALA A 150 10.11 6.43 -13.09
C ALA A 150 10.97 5.33 -12.43
N VAL A 151 12.29 5.39 -12.56
CA VAL A 151 13.19 4.44 -11.88
C VAL A 151 13.15 4.63 -10.36
N ILE A 152 13.09 5.88 -9.89
CA ILE A 152 12.98 6.19 -8.46
C ILE A 152 11.65 5.66 -7.88
N SER A 153 10.52 5.83 -8.59
CA SER A 153 9.23 5.32 -8.11
C SER A 153 9.20 3.78 -8.05
N GLU A 154 9.72 3.09 -9.05
CA GLU A 154 9.85 1.62 -9.03
C GLU A 154 10.70 1.16 -7.83
N SER A 155 11.82 1.84 -7.60
CA SER A 155 12.71 1.56 -6.46
C SER A 155 12.00 1.80 -5.13
N LEU A 156 11.26 2.89 -5.00
CA LEU A 156 10.51 3.24 -3.80
C LEU A 156 9.41 2.21 -3.51
N VAL A 157 8.66 1.77 -4.52
CA VAL A 157 7.65 0.72 -4.39
C VAL A 157 8.28 -0.60 -3.94
N GLY A 158 9.41 -1.00 -4.53
CA GLY A 158 10.12 -2.21 -4.10
C GLY A 158 10.61 -2.14 -2.65
N VAL A 159 11.10 -0.98 -2.20
CA VAL A 159 11.48 -0.76 -0.80
C VAL A 159 10.26 -0.82 0.12
N ILE A 160 9.16 -0.14 -0.23
CA ILE A 160 7.92 -0.15 0.56
C ILE A 160 7.35 -1.57 0.66
N GLU A 161 7.29 -2.31 -0.45
CA GLU A 161 6.85 -3.70 -0.49
C GLU A 161 7.73 -4.58 0.42
N ARG A 162 9.05 -4.51 0.27
CA ARG A 162 9.96 -5.35 1.05
C ARG A 162 9.89 -5.03 2.54
N LEU A 163 9.88 -3.75 2.90
CA LEU A 163 9.82 -3.32 4.30
C LEU A 163 8.46 -3.63 4.94
N THR A 164 7.37 -3.48 4.19
CA THR A 164 6.03 -3.87 4.65
C THR A 164 6.02 -5.36 5.02
N LEU A 165 6.42 -6.24 4.11
CA LEU A 165 6.37 -7.68 4.33
C LEU A 165 7.34 -8.14 5.43
N GLN A 166 8.57 -7.61 5.45
CA GLN A 166 9.62 -8.15 6.31
C GLN A 166 9.70 -7.50 7.69
N GLN A 167 9.27 -6.25 7.81
CA GLN A 167 9.42 -5.45 9.03
C GLN A 167 8.05 -5.09 9.63
N LEU A 168 7.18 -4.47 8.84
CA LEU A 168 5.92 -3.91 9.34
C LEU A 168 4.93 -5.01 9.75
N LEU A 169 4.58 -5.91 8.84
CA LEU A 169 3.57 -6.96 9.09
C LEU A 169 4.04 -7.99 10.13
N ASN A 170 5.35 -8.08 10.37
CA ASN A 170 5.94 -8.90 11.43
C ASN A 170 6.11 -8.15 12.76
N GLY A 171 5.65 -6.90 12.86
CA GLY A 171 5.75 -6.08 14.06
C GLY A 171 7.17 -5.71 14.49
N LYS A 172 8.17 -5.84 13.61
CA LYS A 172 9.58 -5.57 13.94
C LYS A 172 9.87 -4.08 14.05
N ARG A 173 9.17 -3.25 13.26
CA ARG A 173 9.34 -1.79 13.24
C ARG A 173 8.00 -1.08 12.98
N PRO A 174 7.73 0.04 13.66
CA PRO A 174 6.53 0.84 13.42
C PRO A 174 6.63 1.64 12.12
N SER A 175 5.48 2.13 11.65
CA SER A 175 5.34 2.88 10.40
C SER A 175 6.24 4.12 10.33
N GLY A 176 6.32 4.89 11.41
CA GLY A 176 7.15 6.10 11.48
C GLY A 176 8.64 5.83 11.30
N ASP A 177 9.16 4.79 11.98
CA ASP A 177 10.57 4.41 11.85
C ASP A 177 10.92 3.99 10.42
N LEU A 178 10.06 3.20 9.79
CA LEU A 178 10.24 2.79 8.40
C LEU A 178 10.21 3.99 7.45
N ALA A 179 9.28 4.93 7.66
CA ALA A 179 9.20 6.16 6.88
C ALA A 179 10.49 6.99 7.00
N VAL A 180 11.03 7.18 8.21
CA VAL A 180 12.32 7.87 8.44
C VAL A 180 13.45 7.20 7.65
N HIS A 181 13.54 5.88 7.70
CA HIS A 181 14.58 5.15 6.97
C HIS A 181 14.48 5.33 5.46
N VAL A 182 13.27 5.28 4.91
CA VAL A 182 13.04 5.46 3.47
C VAL A 182 13.36 6.89 3.05
N VAL A 183 12.87 7.91 3.77
CA VAL A 183 13.18 9.32 3.46
C VAL A 183 14.68 9.56 3.47
N ASN A 184 15.38 9.11 4.52
CA ASN A 184 16.82 9.31 4.61
C ASN A 184 17.57 8.62 3.46
N LEU A 185 17.17 7.40 3.10
CA LEU A 185 17.80 6.66 2.00
C LEU A 185 17.64 7.40 0.66
N PHE A 186 16.45 7.89 0.34
CA PHE A 186 16.18 8.51 -0.96
C PHE A 186 16.65 9.98 -1.04
N MET A 187 16.63 10.71 0.07
CA MET A 187 17.06 12.12 0.12
C MET A 187 18.56 12.29 0.35
N HIS A 188 19.18 11.39 1.12
CA HIS A 188 20.57 11.54 1.56
C HIS A 188 21.47 10.38 1.15
N GLY A 189 20.91 9.23 0.76
CA GLY A 189 21.69 8.02 0.49
C GLY A 189 22.25 7.38 1.76
N ILE A 190 23.29 6.56 1.60
CA ILE A 190 23.95 5.83 2.71
C ILE A 190 25.38 6.29 3.00
N CYS A 191 25.93 7.19 2.18
CA CYS A 191 27.31 7.64 2.30
C CYS A 191 27.39 8.94 3.11
N GLU A 192 28.38 9.03 4.01
CA GLU A 192 28.68 10.25 4.78
C GLU A 192 29.19 11.39 3.88
N HIS A 193 29.87 11.03 2.78
CA HIS A 193 30.34 11.96 1.76
C HIS A 193 29.90 11.48 0.37
N PRO A 194 29.32 12.34 -0.47
CA PRO A 194 28.91 11.95 -1.82
C PRO A 194 30.14 11.59 -2.65
N TYR A 195 30.24 10.33 -3.10
CA TYR A 195 31.22 9.95 -4.11
C TYR A 195 30.98 10.74 -5.40
N SER A 196 32.05 11.04 -6.15
CA SER A 196 31.93 11.47 -7.54
C SER A 196 31.05 10.48 -8.29
N ARG A 197 29.89 10.96 -8.76
CA ARG A 197 28.83 10.13 -9.37
C ARG A 197 29.42 9.22 -10.43
N VAL A 198 29.10 7.93 -10.37
CA VAL A 198 29.51 6.97 -11.41
C VAL A 198 28.69 7.30 -12.67
N SER A 199 29.32 7.92 -13.66
CA SER A 199 28.71 8.12 -14.98
C SER A 199 28.41 6.75 -15.61
N GLY A 200 27.20 6.56 -16.12
CA GLY A 200 26.74 5.32 -16.77
C GLY A 200 27.59 4.87 -17.96
N ASP A 201 28.46 5.74 -18.49
CA ASP A 201 29.39 5.43 -19.58
C ASP A 201 30.41 4.33 -19.23
N LYS A 202 30.59 3.99 -17.95
CA LYS A 202 31.50 2.90 -17.54
C LYS A 202 30.89 1.49 -17.61
N PHE A 203 29.62 1.33 -17.99
CA PHE A 203 28.95 0.02 -18.06
C PHE A 203 28.86 -0.60 -19.46
N GLN A 204 29.46 0.01 -20.49
CA GLN A 204 29.63 -0.67 -21.79
C GLN A 204 30.86 -1.58 -21.76
N GLY A 205 30.74 -2.77 -21.18
CA GLY A 205 31.78 -3.79 -21.29
C GLY A 205 31.84 -4.77 -20.13
N VAL A 206 30.80 -5.60 -19.96
CA VAL A 206 30.90 -6.97 -19.44
C VAL A 206 29.85 -7.81 -20.16
#